data_AF-A0A3M1LBT5-F1
#
_entry.id   AF-A0A3M1LBT5-F1
#
_cell.length_a   1.000
_cell.length_b   1.000
_cell.length_c   1.000
_cell.angle_alpha   90.00
_cell.angle_beta   90.00
_cell.angle_gamma   90.00
#
_symmetry.space_group_name_H-M   'P 1'
#
loop_
_entity.id
_entity.type
_entity.pdbx_description
1 polymer ?
#
loop_
_entity_poly.entity_id
_entity_poly.type
_entity_poly.pdbx_seq_one_letter_code
_entity_poly.pdbx_strand_id
1 'polypeptide(L)'
;LDMPLQWRVDQANWYHRNFKKGVFVSSHANASGNHRARGFEVYTSPGTTRSDRLAELLWEQVEGLLGDRIRMRSDTSDGDHDKEARFFVLTKTLMPAILIEHLFFDQPDDARLLMDEEVVERFAEAQVRAILRFAG
;
A
#
# COMPACT_ATOMS: atom_id res chain seq x y z
N LEU A 1 19.35 11.07 4.58
CA LEU A 1 19.76 9.90 5.37
C LEU A 1 19.14 8.67 4.71
N ASP A 2 19.90 7.61 4.52
CA ASP A 2 19.35 6.32 4.09
C ASP A 2 18.84 5.53 5.32
N MET A 3 17.67 4.90 5.19
CA MET A 3 17.03 4.13 6.27
C MET A 3 16.82 2.68 5.79
N PRO A 4 17.65 1.73 6.28
CA PRO A 4 17.58 0.33 5.86
C PRO A 4 16.22 -0.32 6.18
N LEU A 5 15.85 -1.33 5.40
CA LEU A 5 14.61 -2.10 5.61
C LEU A 5 14.53 -2.70 7.02
N GLN A 6 15.67 -3.21 7.54
CA GLN A 6 15.77 -3.73 8.90
C GLN A 6 15.38 -2.68 9.94
N TRP A 7 15.88 -1.45 9.82
CA TRP A 7 15.56 -0.38 10.76
C TRP A 7 14.07 -0.05 10.76
N ARG A 8 13.43 0.01 9.58
CA ARG A 8 11.98 0.28 9.45
C ARG A 8 11.15 -0.77 10.17
N VAL A 9 11.51 -2.05 10.00
CA VAL A 9 10.87 -3.18 10.67
C VAL A 9 11.09 -3.14 12.18
N ASP A 10 12.32 -2.89 12.62
CA ASP A 10 12.65 -2.84 14.05
C ASP A 10 11.86 -1.75 14.77
N GLN A 11 11.72 -0.57 14.15
CA GLN A 11 10.90 0.52 14.68
C GLN A 11 9.43 0.12 14.77
N ALA A 12 8.84 -0.41 13.68
CA ALA A 12 7.45 -0.83 13.67
C ALA A 12 7.18 -1.89 14.75
N ASN A 13 8.06 -2.89 14.87
CA ASN A 13 7.96 -3.95 15.86
C ASN A 13 8.16 -3.44 17.28
N TRP A 14 9.03 -2.46 17.49
CA TRP A 14 9.18 -1.79 18.78
C TRP A 14 7.88 -1.08 19.19
N TYR A 15 7.26 -0.29 18.29
CA TYR A 15 5.98 0.35 18.57
C TYR A 15 4.87 -0.66 18.88
N HIS A 16 4.77 -1.74 18.11
CA HIS A 16 3.78 -2.78 18.33
C HIS A 16 3.89 -3.43 19.72
N ARG A 17 5.12 -3.71 20.17
CA ARG A 17 5.36 -4.33 21.49
C ARG A 17 5.08 -3.36 22.65
N ASN A 18 5.34 -2.06 22.46
CA ASN A 18 5.28 -1.08 23.55
C ASN A 18 3.93 -0.34 23.66
N PHE A 19 3.23 -0.10 22.54
CA PHE A 19 2.03 0.73 22.52
C PHE A 19 0.74 -0.04 22.19
N LYS A 20 0.84 -1.31 21.75
CA LYS A 20 -0.22 -2.27 21.38
C LYS A 20 -1.33 -1.72 20.44
N LYS A 21 -1.67 -2.51 19.41
CA LYS A 21 -2.64 -2.22 18.32
C LYS A 21 -2.13 -1.14 17.35
N GLY A 22 -1.83 -1.59 16.13
CA GLY A 22 -1.42 -0.72 15.03
C GLY A 22 -1.34 -1.53 13.74
N VAL A 23 -1.08 -0.84 12.65
CA VAL A 23 -0.83 -1.40 11.32
C VAL A 23 0.45 -0.79 10.78
N PHE A 24 1.07 -1.45 9.82
CA PHE A 24 2.22 -0.93 9.10
C PHE A 24 1.82 -0.62 7.66
N VAL A 25 2.11 0.60 7.20
CA VAL A 25 1.85 1.03 5.83
C VAL A 25 3.16 1.51 5.23
N SER A 26 3.65 0.81 4.20
CA SER A 26 4.82 1.24 3.43
C SER A 26 4.33 1.96 2.18
N SER A 27 4.64 3.25 2.04
CA SER A 27 4.22 4.07 0.89
C SER A 27 5.32 4.12 -0.17
N HIS A 28 4.99 3.72 -1.40
CA HIS A 28 5.89 3.62 -2.55
C HIS A 28 5.22 4.16 -3.83
N ALA A 29 6.05 4.38 -4.86
CA ALA A 29 5.64 4.57 -6.25
C ALA A 29 6.47 3.63 -7.12
N ASN A 30 5.82 2.96 -8.07
CA ASN A 30 6.37 1.84 -8.79
C ASN A 30 7.22 2.29 -9.98
N ALA A 31 7.94 1.36 -10.58
CA ALA A 31 8.61 1.51 -11.86
C ALA A 31 8.49 0.22 -12.68
N SER A 32 8.65 0.33 -14.00
CA SER A 32 8.65 -0.82 -14.89
C SER A 32 9.81 -0.78 -15.86
N GLY A 33 10.44 -1.92 -16.14
CA GLY A 33 11.60 -1.97 -17.02
C GLY A 33 11.35 -1.51 -18.47
N ASN A 34 10.08 -1.41 -18.89
CA ASN A 34 9.69 -0.86 -20.19
C ASN A 34 9.02 0.52 -20.11
N HIS A 35 8.87 1.09 -18.91
CA HIS A 35 8.26 2.40 -18.65
C HIS A 35 6.82 2.54 -19.19
N ARG A 36 6.10 1.41 -19.34
CA ARG A 36 4.72 1.37 -19.88
C ARG A 36 3.68 0.96 -18.85
N ALA A 37 4.08 0.34 -17.75
CA ALA A 37 3.13 0.02 -16.69
C ALA A 37 2.64 1.31 -16.02
N ARG A 38 1.39 1.28 -15.56
CA ARG A 38 0.69 2.39 -14.91
C ARG A 38 -0.44 1.86 -14.07
N GLY A 39 -0.76 2.55 -12.99
CA GLY A 39 -1.84 2.23 -12.07
C GLY A 39 -1.39 1.90 -10.64
N PHE A 40 -2.39 1.79 -9.78
CA PHE A 40 -2.29 1.51 -8.36
C PHE A 40 -2.23 0.01 -8.07
N GLU A 41 -1.34 -0.37 -7.17
CA GLU A 41 -1.18 -1.73 -6.65
C GLU A 41 -1.03 -1.69 -5.12
N VAL A 42 -1.61 -2.66 -4.42
CA VAL A 42 -1.38 -2.89 -2.99
C VAL A 42 -0.89 -4.31 -2.79
N TYR A 43 0.09 -4.48 -1.91
CA TYR A 43 0.74 -5.75 -1.65
C TYR A 43 0.63 -6.16 -0.18
N THR A 44 0.41 -7.46 0.04
CA THR A 44 0.53 -8.12 1.34
C THR A 44 1.59 -9.23 1.30
N SER A 45 1.87 -9.83 2.45
CA SER A 45 2.71 -11.03 2.55
C SER A 45 1.89 -12.27 2.17
N PRO A 46 2.49 -13.30 1.53
CA PRO A 46 1.72 -14.47 1.10
C PRO A 46 0.93 -15.20 2.19
N GLY A 47 -0.28 -15.62 1.83
CA GLY A 47 -1.31 -16.29 2.62
C GLY A 47 -2.36 -15.34 3.17
N THR A 48 -3.57 -15.86 3.44
CA THR A 48 -4.67 -15.05 3.97
C THR A 48 -4.47 -14.66 5.44
N THR A 49 -4.34 -13.35 5.69
CA THR A 49 -4.09 -12.77 7.02
C THR A 49 -5.01 -11.57 7.32
N ARG A 50 -4.69 -10.84 8.38
CA ARG A 50 -5.34 -9.55 8.68
C ARG A 50 -4.85 -8.41 7.78
N SER A 51 -3.73 -8.60 7.07
CA SER A 51 -3.21 -7.60 6.13
C SER A 51 -4.10 -7.47 4.90
N ASP A 52 -4.65 -8.58 4.45
CA ASP A 52 -5.56 -8.74 3.31
C ASP A 52 -6.83 -7.92 3.52
N ARG A 53 -7.45 -8.04 4.71
CA ARG A 53 -8.58 -7.17 5.09
C ARG A 53 -8.21 -5.69 5.05
N LEU A 54 -7.00 -5.31 5.46
CA LEU A 54 -6.55 -3.91 5.40
C LEU A 54 -6.31 -3.46 3.95
N ALA A 55 -5.72 -4.31 3.12
CA ALA A 55 -5.46 -4.06 1.71
C ALA A 55 -6.77 -3.92 0.93
N GLU A 56 -7.75 -4.79 1.16
CA GLU A 56 -9.08 -4.71 0.54
C GLU A 56 -9.81 -3.42 0.95
N LEU A 57 -9.79 -3.07 2.23
CA LEU A 57 -10.36 -1.79 2.68
C LEU A 57 -9.68 -0.59 2.00
N LEU A 58 -8.35 -0.63 1.83
CA LEU A 58 -7.64 0.42 1.10
C LEU A 58 -8.04 0.45 -0.37
N TRP A 59 -8.12 -0.73 -1.01
CA TRP A 59 -8.51 -0.88 -2.40
C TRP A 59 -9.88 -0.23 -2.66
N GLU A 60 -10.89 -0.57 -1.86
CA GLU A 60 -12.24 0.01 -1.96
C GLU A 60 -12.22 1.54 -1.82
N GLN A 61 -11.41 2.09 -0.90
CA GLN A 61 -11.32 3.54 -0.73
C GLN A 61 -10.62 4.22 -1.91
N VAL A 62 -9.56 3.63 -2.43
CA VAL A 62 -8.83 4.16 -3.59
C VAL A 62 -9.72 4.09 -4.85
N GLU A 63 -10.39 2.96 -5.08
CA GLU A 63 -11.33 2.81 -6.20
C GLU A 63 -12.44 3.85 -6.13
N GLY A 64 -13.06 4.04 -4.96
CA GLY A 64 -14.14 5.00 -4.79
C GLY A 64 -13.73 6.47 -4.92
N LEU A 65 -12.46 6.81 -4.64
CA LEU A 65 -11.96 8.20 -4.68
C LEU A 65 -11.22 8.55 -5.98
N LEU A 66 -10.63 7.56 -6.65
CA LEU A 66 -9.71 7.77 -7.78
C LEU A 66 -9.93 6.81 -8.95
N GLY A 67 -10.85 5.83 -8.88
CA GLY A 67 -11.01 4.79 -9.90
C GLY A 67 -11.38 5.30 -11.30
N ASP A 68 -11.89 6.52 -11.42
CA ASP A 68 -12.13 7.22 -12.69
C ASP A 68 -10.90 7.99 -13.21
N ARG A 69 -9.89 8.21 -12.36
CA ARG A 69 -8.65 8.95 -12.67
C ARG A 69 -7.44 8.04 -12.86
N ILE A 70 -7.42 6.88 -12.20
CA ILE A 70 -6.26 5.98 -12.19
C ILE A 70 -6.62 4.58 -12.66
N ARG A 71 -5.61 3.82 -13.10
CA ARG A 71 -5.80 2.39 -13.37
C ARG A 71 -5.69 1.60 -12.07
N MET A 72 -6.67 0.77 -11.78
CA MET A 72 -6.61 -0.20 -10.67
C MET A 72 -5.96 -1.51 -11.17
N ARG A 73 -4.99 -2.05 -10.44
CA ARG A 73 -4.28 -3.29 -10.81
C ARG A 73 -4.33 -4.31 -9.67
N SER A 74 -5.25 -5.25 -9.77
CA SER A 74 -5.41 -6.35 -8.80
C SER A 74 -4.75 -7.64 -9.26
N ASP A 75 -4.55 -8.54 -8.31
CA ASP A 75 -4.53 -9.98 -8.54
C ASP A 75 -5.70 -10.53 -7.70
N THR A 76 -6.55 -11.39 -8.28
CA THR A 76 -7.73 -11.93 -7.59
C THR A 76 -7.71 -13.44 -7.49
N SER A 77 -6.51 -14.02 -7.55
CA SER A 77 -6.33 -15.48 -7.59
C SER A 77 -6.61 -16.18 -6.26
N ASP A 78 -6.55 -15.46 -5.13
CA ASP A 78 -6.85 -15.91 -3.77
C ASP A 78 -8.14 -15.32 -3.17
N GLY A 79 -8.76 -14.35 -3.87
CA GLY A 79 -10.13 -13.91 -3.62
C GLY A 79 -10.30 -12.48 -3.12
N ASP A 80 -9.22 -11.71 -3.02
CA ASP A 80 -9.25 -10.24 -2.81
C ASP A 80 -8.52 -9.53 -3.96
N HIS A 81 -8.22 -8.23 -3.82
CA HIS A 81 -7.58 -7.44 -4.88
C HIS A 81 -6.08 -7.24 -4.71
N ASP A 82 -5.50 -7.69 -3.60
CA ASP A 82 -4.11 -7.41 -3.31
C ASP A 82 -3.16 -8.32 -4.08
N LYS A 83 -1.87 -8.06 -3.96
CA LYS A 83 -0.82 -8.84 -4.59
C LYS A 83 0.09 -9.41 -3.53
N GLU A 84 0.36 -10.69 -3.61
CA GLU A 84 1.24 -11.32 -2.64
C GLU A 84 2.72 -11.14 -3.01
N ALA A 85 3.51 -10.57 -2.10
CA ALA A 85 4.95 -10.44 -2.27
C ALA A 85 5.71 -10.66 -0.95
N ARG A 86 6.86 -11.35 -1.05
CA ARG A 86 7.77 -11.57 0.11
C ARG A 86 8.67 -10.36 0.39
N PHE A 87 8.13 -9.15 0.31
CA PHE A 87 8.89 -7.96 0.66
C PHE A 87 9.32 -8.00 2.12
N PHE A 88 10.55 -7.53 2.38
CA PHE A 88 11.16 -7.64 3.72
C PHE A 88 10.28 -7.00 4.80
N VAL A 89 9.72 -5.81 4.51
CA VAL A 89 8.88 -5.07 5.45
C VAL A 89 7.52 -5.72 5.70
N LEU A 90 6.99 -6.50 4.75
CA LEU A 90 5.73 -7.23 4.90
C LEU A 90 5.90 -8.53 5.66
N THR A 91 7.06 -9.20 5.51
CA THR A 91 7.30 -10.53 6.10
C THR A 91 7.98 -10.49 7.47
N LYS A 92 8.50 -9.34 7.89
CA LYS A 92 9.26 -9.20 9.15
C LYS A 92 8.59 -8.29 10.19
N THR A 93 7.49 -7.63 9.82
CA THR A 93 6.66 -6.88 10.77
C THR A 93 5.71 -7.81 11.54
N LEU A 94 5.36 -7.44 12.78
CA LEU A 94 4.53 -8.24 13.68
C LEU A 94 3.03 -7.89 13.63
N MET A 95 2.71 -6.74 13.06
CA MET A 95 1.35 -6.23 12.91
C MET A 95 0.88 -6.43 11.46
N PRO A 96 -0.44 -6.30 11.18
CA PRO A 96 -0.93 -6.27 9.80
C PRO A 96 -0.18 -5.20 9.00
N ALA A 97 0.30 -5.56 7.82
CA ALA A 97 1.23 -4.76 7.04
C ALA A 97 0.86 -4.76 5.56
N ILE A 98 0.79 -3.58 4.96
CA ILE A 98 0.56 -3.39 3.53
C ILE A 98 1.68 -2.54 2.92
N LEU A 99 1.98 -2.78 1.65
CA LEU A 99 2.85 -1.92 0.84
C LEU A 99 2.02 -1.38 -0.31
N ILE A 100 1.98 -0.07 -0.42
CA ILE A 100 1.21 0.64 -1.42
C ILE A 100 2.16 1.09 -2.51
N GLU A 101 1.95 0.63 -3.73
CA GLU A 101 2.54 1.20 -4.93
C GLU A 101 1.50 2.14 -5.55
N HIS A 102 1.61 3.45 -5.25
CA HIS A 102 0.56 4.41 -5.57
C HIS A 102 0.27 4.47 -7.08
N LEU A 103 1.32 4.70 -7.87
CA LEU A 103 1.35 4.79 -9.34
C LEU A 103 2.81 4.60 -9.81
N PHE A 104 3.05 4.65 -11.13
CA PHE A 104 4.39 4.46 -11.71
C PHE A 104 5.12 5.80 -11.95
N PHE A 105 6.20 6.07 -11.21
CA PHE A 105 6.93 7.35 -11.35
C PHE A 105 7.70 7.48 -12.66
N ASP A 106 8.00 6.36 -13.33
CA ASP A 106 8.72 6.29 -14.59
C ASP A 106 7.79 6.31 -15.82
N GLN A 107 6.49 6.41 -15.60
CA GLN A 107 5.47 6.56 -16.63
C GLN A 107 4.92 8.00 -16.61
N PRO A 108 5.14 8.82 -17.64
CA PRO A 108 4.72 10.22 -17.70
C PRO A 108 3.28 10.55 -17.26
N ASP A 109 2.29 9.72 -17.57
CA ASP A 109 0.90 10.00 -17.15
C ASP A 109 0.70 9.82 -15.64
N ASP A 110 1.24 8.74 -15.09
CA ASP A 110 1.20 8.44 -13.66
C ASP A 110 2.08 9.41 -12.86
N ALA A 111 3.25 9.78 -13.39
CA ALA A 111 4.14 10.77 -12.76
C ALA A 111 3.47 12.14 -12.61
N ARG A 112 2.63 12.56 -13.58
CA ARG A 112 1.85 13.80 -13.45
C ARG A 112 0.81 13.70 -12.33
N LEU A 113 0.15 12.55 -12.22
CA LEU A 113 -0.83 12.31 -11.15
C LEU A 113 -0.15 12.24 -9.77
N LEU A 114 1.06 11.68 -9.67
CA LEU A 114 1.84 11.68 -8.43
C LEU A 114 2.29 13.07 -7.96
N MET A 115 2.27 14.07 -8.85
CA MET A 115 2.58 15.47 -8.54
C MET A 115 1.32 16.34 -8.42
N ASP A 116 0.13 15.79 -8.65
CA ASP A 116 -1.14 16.48 -8.50
C ASP A 116 -1.56 16.47 -7.02
N GLU A 117 -1.67 17.65 -6.42
CA GLU A 117 -2.01 17.81 -5.01
C GLU A 117 -3.35 17.18 -4.64
N GLU A 118 -4.35 17.23 -5.53
CA GLU A 118 -5.63 16.59 -5.27
C GLU A 118 -5.47 15.07 -5.23
N VAL A 119 -4.72 14.49 -6.18
CA VAL A 119 -4.50 13.04 -6.22
C VAL A 119 -3.76 12.57 -4.96
N VAL A 120 -2.72 13.30 -4.54
CA VAL A 120 -1.97 13.01 -3.30
C VAL A 120 -2.90 13.06 -2.09
N GLU A 121 -3.75 14.08 -1.99
CA GLU A 121 -4.71 14.21 -0.88
C GLU A 121 -5.73 13.06 -0.88
N ARG A 122 -6.24 12.63 -2.05
CA ARG A 122 -7.18 11.50 -2.15
C ARG A 122 -6.54 10.18 -1.75
N PHE A 123 -5.28 9.95 -2.08
CA PHE A 123 -4.56 8.76 -1.60
C PHE A 123 -4.35 8.80 -0.09
N ALA A 124 -3.99 9.95 0.48
CA ALA A 124 -3.87 10.11 1.93
C ALA A 124 -5.23 9.88 2.63
N GLU A 125 -6.31 10.45 2.09
CA GLU A 125 -7.67 10.25 2.56
C GLU A 125 -8.08 8.76 2.51
N ALA A 126 -7.78 8.06 1.41
CA ALA A 126 -8.05 6.63 1.27
C ALA A 126 -7.34 5.81 2.35
N GLN A 127 -6.07 6.08 2.60
CA GLN A 127 -5.29 5.42 3.66
C GLN A 127 -5.90 5.66 5.04
N VAL A 128 -6.24 6.91 5.39
CA VAL A 128 -6.85 7.24 6.68
C VAL A 128 -8.20 6.52 6.86
N ARG A 129 -9.07 6.57 5.85
CA ARG A 129 -10.38 5.90 5.89
C ARG A 129 -10.25 4.39 6.06
N ALA A 130 -9.32 3.75 5.34
CA ALA A 130 -9.07 2.32 5.45
C ALA A 130 -8.55 1.94 6.85
N ILE A 131 -7.60 2.69 7.39
CA ILE A 131 -7.05 2.46 8.73
C ILE A 131 -8.14 2.60 9.81
N LEU A 132 -8.99 3.63 9.73
CA LEU A 132 -10.09 3.83 10.67
C LEU A 132 -11.12 2.68 10.61
N ARG A 133 -11.50 2.24 9.40
CA ARG A 133 -12.41 1.09 9.20
C ARG A 133 -11.79 -0.22 9.66
N PHE A 134 -10.48 -0.37 9.54
CA PHE A 134 -9.79 -1.57 9.99
C PHE A 134 -9.71 -1.66 11.51
N ALA A 135 -9.57 -0.50 12.18
CA ALA A 135 -9.44 -0.38 13.64
C ALA A 135 -10.78 -0.50 14.39
N GLY A 136 -11.90 -0.11 13.75
CA GLY A 136 -13.26 -0.34 14.24
C GLY A 136 -13.71 -1.78 14.11
#